data_AF-A0A7S3J295-F1
#
_entry.id   AF-A0A7S3J295-F1
#
_cell.length_a   1.000
_cell.length_b   1.000
_cell.length_c   1.000
_cell.angle_alpha   90.00
_cell.angle_beta   90.00
_cell.angle_gamma   90.00
#
_symmetry.space_group_name_H-M   'P 1'
#
loop_
_entity.id
_entity.type
_entity.pdbx_description
1 polymer ?
#
loop_
_entity_poly.entity_id
_entity_poly.type
_entity_poly.pdbx_seq_one_letter_code
_entity_poly.pdbx_strand_id
1 'polypeptide(L)'
;MQTENREADKYHLLTLEGLQDQLAKMVIMCNEANEVAAALGRDKYHYEPFIDTALLPNGVTVPKIYCRAYPDKDKEFHNVLTFDEMEDKIYLIRDKWNDYQYDVNQ
;
A
#
# COMPACT_ATOMS: atom_id res chain seq x y z
N MET A 1 -37.48 -14.10 -3.24
CA MET A 1 -36.40 -14.49 -4.17
C MET A 1 -35.78 -13.32 -4.97
N GLN A 2 -36.38 -12.12 -5.06
CA GLN A 2 -35.73 -10.96 -5.71
C GLN A 2 -34.95 -10.04 -4.74
N THR A 3 -35.17 -10.15 -3.43
CA THR A 3 -34.60 -9.28 -2.41
C THR A 3 -33.18 -9.67 -1.98
N GLU A 4 -32.87 -10.97 -1.93
CA GLU A 4 -31.57 -11.49 -1.50
C GLU A 4 -30.43 -11.18 -2.49
N ASN A 5 -30.71 -11.20 -3.81
CA ASN A 5 -29.72 -10.80 -4.82
C ASN A 5 -29.35 -9.32 -4.74
N ARG A 6 -30.31 -8.43 -4.42
CA ARG A 6 -30.06 -6.99 -4.33
C ARG A 6 -29.17 -6.61 -3.15
N GLU A 7 -29.26 -7.33 -2.03
CA GLU A 7 -28.39 -7.07 -0.88
C GLU A 7 -26.97 -7.58 -1.15
N ALA A 8 -26.82 -8.80 -1.70
CA ALA A 8 -25.51 -9.34 -2.08
C ALA A 8 -24.77 -8.44 -3.09
N ASP A 9 -25.47 -7.94 -4.12
CA ASP A 9 -24.91 -7.01 -5.11
C ASP A 9 -24.45 -5.70 -4.47
N LYS A 10 -25.20 -5.18 -3.49
CA LYS A 10 -24.84 -3.96 -2.76
C LYS A 10 -23.61 -4.15 -1.88
N TYR A 11 -23.51 -5.27 -1.16
CA TYR A 11 -22.31 -5.60 -0.38
C TYR A 11 -21.08 -5.77 -1.28
N HIS A 12 -21.25 -6.40 -2.45
CA HIS A 12 -20.18 -6.59 -3.42
C HIS A 12 -19.65 -5.25 -3.96
N LEU A 13 -20.55 -4.33 -4.32
CA LEU A 13 -20.19 -2.98 -4.75
C LEU A 13 -19.44 -2.19 -3.67
N LEU A 14 -19.92 -2.24 -2.43
CA LEU A 14 -19.26 -1.57 -1.29
C LEU A 14 -17.86 -2.12 -1.03
N THR A 15 -17.65 -3.44 -1.19
CA THR A 15 -16.31 -4.03 -1.07
C THR A 15 -15.38 -3.62 -2.22
N LEU A 16 -15.90 -3.45 -3.44
CA LEU A 16 -15.10 -3.00 -4.58
C LEU A 16 -14.70 -1.54 -4.47
N GLU A 17 -15.62 -0.66 -4.07
CA GLU A 17 -15.33 0.76 -3.82
C GLU A 17 -14.29 0.90 -2.69
N GLY A 18 -14.46 0.16 -1.58
CA GLY A 18 -13.49 0.19 -0.48
C GLY A 18 -12.09 -0.28 -0.90
N LEU A 19 -11.99 -1.29 -1.77
CA LEU A 19 -10.71 -1.75 -2.31
C LEU A 19 -10.08 -0.74 -3.27
N GLN A 20 -10.88 -0.07 -4.09
CA GLN A 20 -10.38 1.00 -4.96
C GLN A 20 -9.82 2.17 -4.16
N ASP A 21 -10.52 2.59 -3.11
CA ASP A 21 -10.06 3.65 -2.20
C ASP A 21 -8.76 3.27 -1.49
N GLN A 22 -8.66 2.03 -1.00
CA GLN A 22 -7.42 1.53 -0.41
C GLN A 22 -6.28 1.46 -1.43
N LEU A 23 -6.54 0.97 -2.65
CA LEU A 23 -5.52 0.93 -3.69
C LEU A 23 -5.03 2.34 -4.04
N ALA A 24 -5.93 3.31 -4.20
CA ALA A 24 -5.57 4.69 -4.49
C ALA A 24 -4.67 5.29 -3.39
N LYS A 25 -5.03 5.08 -2.12
CA LYS A 25 -4.20 5.51 -0.98
C LYS A 25 -2.83 4.82 -0.97
N MET A 26 -2.80 3.52 -1.22
CA MET A 26 -1.55 2.75 -1.28
C MET A 26 -0.63 3.26 -2.38
N VAL A 27 -1.16 3.54 -3.57
CA VAL A 27 -0.40 4.12 -4.69
C VAL A 27 0.22 5.46 -4.28
N ILE A 28 -0.54 6.34 -3.64
CA ILE A 28 -0.05 7.65 -3.17
C ILE A 28 1.11 7.46 -2.17
N MET A 29 0.93 6.59 -1.16
CA MET A 29 1.97 6.32 -0.17
C MET A 29 3.24 5.71 -0.78
N CYS A 30 3.10 4.79 -1.73
CA CYS A 30 4.26 4.19 -2.42
C CYS A 30 5.02 5.23 -3.24
N ASN A 31 4.31 6.09 -3.98
CA ASN A 31 4.94 7.14 -4.78
C ASN A 31 5.71 8.13 -3.90
N GLU A 32 5.11 8.59 -2.81
CA GLU A 32 5.77 9.49 -1.86
C GLU A 32 7.02 8.84 -1.23
N ALA A 33 6.91 7.57 -0.80
CA ALA A 33 8.06 6.84 -0.25
C ALA A 33 9.20 6.71 -1.27
N ASN A 34 8.87 6.47 -2.54
CA ASN A 34 9.84 6.37 -3.63
C ASN A 34 10.51 7.73 -3.93
N GLU A 35 9.75 8.82 -3.93
CA GLU A 35 10.28 10.18 -4.11
C GLU A 35 11.27 10.55 -3.00
N VAL A 36 10.91 10.28 -1.74
CA VAL A 36 11.82 10.52 -0.61
C VAL A 36 13.05 9.62 -0.70
N ALA A 37 12.89 8.34 -1.06
CA ALA A 37 14.02 7.44 -1.23
C ALA A 37 15.00 7.95 -2.29
N ALA A 38 14.49 8.41 -3.44
CA ALA A 38 15.31 8.98 -4.50
C ALA A 38 16.01 10.28 -4.07
N ALA A 39 15.29 11.18 -3.37
CA ALA A 39 15.87 12.42 -2.86
C ALA A 39 17.00 12.20 -1.84
N LEU A 40 16.97 11.08 -1.11
CA LEU A 40 18.03 10.64 -0.20
C LEU A 40 19.13 9.81 -0.88
N GLY A 41 19.13 9.70 -2.21
CA GLY A 41 20.11 8.92 -2.98
C GLY A 41 19.94 7.40 -2.85
N ARG A 42 18.75 6.93 -2.48
CA ARG A 42 18.42 5.50 -2.31
C ARG A 42 17.54 4.99 -3.46
N ASP A 43 17.89 5.30 -4.70
CA ASP A 43 17.10 5.00 -5.93
C ASP A 43 16.84 3.50 -6.19
N LYS A 44 17.56 2.64 -5.47
CA LYS A 44 17.38 1.18 -5.51
C LYS A 44 16.24 0.70 -4.63
N TYR A 45 15.93 1.41 -3.55
CA TYR A 45 14.79 1.10 -2.70
C TYR A 45 13.52 1.48 -3.45
N HIS A 46 12.55 0.57 -3.50
CA HIS A 46 11.32 0.77 -4.25
C HIS A 46 10.11 0.18 -3.51
N TYR A 47 9.01 0.91 -3.52
CA TYR A 47 7.72 0.51 -2.97
C TYR A 47 6.70 0.41 -4.10
N GLU A 48 6.01 -0.73 -4.20
CA GLU A 48 5.07 -1.03 -5.26
C GLU A 48 3.73 -1.55 -4.68
N PRO A 49 2.58 -0.95 -5.01
CA PRO A 49 1.29 -1.47 -4.60
C PRO A 49 0.97 -2.78 -5.34
N PHE A 50 0.40 -3.76 -4.64
CA PHE A 50 -0.15 -4.95 -5.29
C PHE A 50 -1.41 -5.46 -4.60
N ILE A 51 -2.20 -6.21 -5.36
CA ILE A 51 -3.41 -6.88 -4.86
C ILE A 51 -3.10 -8.36 -4.74
N ASP A 52 -3.45 -8.95 -3.60
CA ASP A 52 -3.41 -10.38 -3.39
C ASP A 52 -4.75 -10.88 -2.82
N THR A 53 -4.94 -12.19 -2.82
CA THR A 53 -6.15 -12.83 -2.34
C THR A 53 -5.88 -13.54 -1.02
N ALA A 54 -6.50 -13.07 0.06
CA ALA A 54 -6.43 -13.74 1.35
C ALA A 54 -7.52 -14.82 1.46
N LEU A 55 -7.12 -16.05 1.83
CA LEU A 55 -8.05 -17.13 2.16
C LEU A 55 -8.47 -17.03 3.63
N LEU A 56 -9.75 -16.85 3.88
CA LEU A 56 -10.32 -16.87 5.22
C LEU A 56 -10.49 -18.30 5.74
N PRO A 57 -10.55 -18.52 7.07
CA PRO A 57 -10.72 -19.86 7.65
C PRO A 57 -11.99 -20.60 7.22
N ASN A 58 -13.00 -19.87 6.74
CA ASN A 58 -14.25 -20.42 6.21
C ASN A 58 -14.16 -20.79 4.71
N GLY A 59 -12.97 -20.71 4.09
CA GLY A 59 -12.74 -21.03 2.68
C GLY A 59 -13.09 -19.90 1.71
N VAL A 60 -13.56 -18.75 2.19
CA VAL A 60 -13.86 -17.58 1.35
C VAL A 60 -12.58 -16.82 1.03
N THR A 61 -12.41 -16.43 -0.23
CA THR A 61 -11.31 -15.60 -0.69
C THR A 61 -11.70 -14.13 -0.69
N VAL A 62 -10.86 -13.27 -0.11
CA VAL A 62 -11.08 -11.82 -0.08
C VAL A 62 -9.86 -11.11 -0.64
N PRO A 63 -10.01 -10.27 -1.67
CA PRO A 63 -8.91 -9.46 -2.18
C PRO A 63 -8.45 -8.47 -1.11
N LYS A 64 -7.14 -8.24 -1.03
CA LYS A 64 -6.49 -7.31 -0.11
C LYS A 64 -5.38 -6.55 -0.82
N ILE A 65 -5.19 -5.31 -0.41
CA ILE A 65 -4.12 -4.44 -0.90
C ILE A 65 -2.91 -4.57 0.00
N TYR A 66 -1.74 -4.67 -0.62
CA TYR A 66 -0.44 -4.78 0.03
C TYR A 66 0.57 -3.89 -0.69
N CYS A 67 1.74 -3.72 -0.09
CA CYS A 67 2.89 -3.06 -0.69
C CYS A 67 4.08 -4.04 -0.73
N ARG A 68 4.73 -4.15 -1.88
CA ARG A 68 6.04 -4.79 -1.99
C ARG A 68 7.11 -3.72 -1.74
N ALA A 69 7.87 -3.91 -0.68
CA ALA A 69 9.03 -3.09 -0.38
C ALA A 69 10.29 -3.83 -0.82
N TYR A 70 10.84 -3.41 -1.96
CA TYR A 70 12.09 -3.89 -2.51
C TYR A 70 13.25 -3.08 -1.93
N PRO A 71 14.18 -3.69 -1.17
CA PRO A 71 15.42 -3.02 -0.77
C PRO A 71 16.33 -2.71 -1.95
N ASP A 72 16.18 -3.48 -3.03
CA ASP A 72 16.94 -3.39 -4.27
C ASP A 72 16.04 -3.85 -5.41
N LYS A 73 15.50 -2.92 -6.18
CA LYS A 73 14.53 -3.18 -7.27
C LYS A 73 15.08 -4.04 -8.41
N ASP A 74 16.40 -4.17 -8.49
CA ASP A 74 17.07 -5.03 -9.47
C ASP A 74 17.06 -6.51 -9.05
N LYS A 75 16.57 -6.81 -7.85
CA LYS A 75 16.47 -8.16 -7.27
C LYS A 75 15.02 -8.56 -7.07
N GLU A 76 14.77 -9.86 -7.14
CA GLU A 76 13.43 -10.45 -6.96
C GLU A 76 12.97 -10.48 -5.48
N PHE A 77 13.87 -10.16 -4.55
CA PHE A 77 13.58 -10.15 -3.12
C PHE A 77 12.83 -8.88 -2.71
N HIS A 78 11.68 -9.08 -2.07
CA HIS A 78 10.87 -8.02 -1.48
C HIS A 78 10.27 -8.47 -0.15
N ASN A 79 10.00 -7.48 0.71
CA ASN A 79 9.11 -7.69 1.84
C ASN A 79 7.69 -7.31 1.43
N VAL A 80 6.71 -7.97 2.02
CA VAL A 80 5.29 -7.62 1.87
C VAL A 80 4.87 -6.85 3.11
N LEU A 81 4.33 -5.66 2.91
CA LEU A 81 3.73 -4.83 3.94
C LEU A 81 2.21 -4.82 3.72
N THR A 82 1.46 -5.01 4.80
CA THR A 82 0.03 -4.74 4.85
C THR A 82 -0.25 -3.24 4.67
N PHE A 83 -1.51 -2.89 4.45
CA PHE A 83 -1.94 -1.49 4.37
C PHE A 83 -1.54 -0.70 5.62
N ASP A 84 -1.87 -1.22 6.80
CA ASP A 84 -1.59 -0.57 8.09
C ASP A 84 -0.07 -0.43 8.33
N GLU A 85 0.72 -1.47 8.01
CA GLU A 85 2.18 -1.40 8.11
C GLU A 85 2.78 -0.34 7.18
N MET A 86 2.20 -0.13 6.00
CA MET A 86 2.62 0.93 5.09
C MET A 86 2.22 2.33 5.60
N GLU A 87 1.05 2.47 6.24
CA GLU A 87 0.64 3.73 6.89
C GLU A 87 1.61 4.13 8.01
N ASP A 88 2.00 3.17 8.86
CA ASP A 88 3.02 3.40 9.88
C ASP A 88 4.38 3.74 9.24
N LYS A 89 4.73 3.04 8.15
CA LYS A 89 6.01 3.26 7.46
C LYS A 89 6.10 4.65 6.85
N ILE A 90 5.04 5.13 6.19
CA ILE A 90 5.06 6.44 5.54
C ILE A 90 5.16 7.56 6.57
N TYR A 91 4.55 7.39 7.74
CA TYR A 91 4.71 8.34 8.85
C TYR A 91 6.19 8.50 9.24
N LEU A 92 6.91 7.38 9.41
CA LEU A 92 8.34 7.39 9.73
C LEU A 92 9.21 7.95 8.60
N ILE A 93 8.82 7.75 7.34
CA ILE A 93 9.53 8.31 6.18
C ILE A 93 9.38 9.83 6.16
N ARG A 94 8.16 10.34 6.39
CA ARG A 94 7.87 11.78 6.45
C ARG A 94 8.64 12.47 7.55
N ASP A 95 8.69 11.87 8.74
CA ASP A 95 9.44 12.39 9.89
C ASP A 95 10.92 12.59 9.53
N LYS A 96 11.56 11.54 9.00
CA LYS A 96 12.96 11.61 8.54
C LYS A 96 13.19 12.60 7.40
N TRP A 97 12.21 12.74 6.51
CA TRP A 97 12.30 13.70 5.42
C TRP A 97 12.25 15.14 5.93
N ASN A 98 11.38 15.43 6.89
CA ASN A 98 11.28 16.74 7.51
C ASN A 98 12.59 17.11 8.22
N ASP A 99 13.19 16.17 8.95
CA ASP A 99 14.49 16.37 9.60
C ASP A 99 15.59 16.69 8.58
N TYR A 100 15.67 15.90 7.50
CA TYR A 100 16.64 16.13 6.42
C TYR A 100 16.46 17.50 5.75
N GLN A 101 15.21 17.89 5.46
CA GLN A 101 14.91 19.20 4.88
C GLN A 101 15.27 20.35 5.82
N TYR A 102 15.11 20.18 7.14
CA TYR A 102 15.54 21.18 8.10
C TYR A 102 17.06 21.35 8.10
N ASP A 103 17.82 20.24 8.09
CA ASP A 103 19.29 20.26 8.09
C ASP A 103 19.89 20.87 6.82
N VAL A 104 19.30 20.62 5.65
CA VAL A 104 19.80 21.15 4.36
C VAL A 104 19.54 22.65 4.19
N ASN A 105 18.52 23.19 4.86
CA ASN A 105 18.11 24.60 4.73
C ASN A 105 18.74 25.54 5.79
N GLN A 106 19.65 25.03 6.63
CA GLN A 106 20.50 25.84 7.53
C GLN A 106 21.85 26.15 6.91
#